data_AF-A0A829GKC5-F1
#
_entry.id   AF-A0A829GKC5-F1
#
_cell.length_a   1.000
_cell.length_b   1.000
_cell.length_c   1.000
_cell.angle_alpha   90.00
_cell.angle_beta   90.00
_cell.angle_gamma   90.00
#
_symmetry.space_group_name_H-M   'P 1'
#
loop_
_entity.id
_entity.type
_entity.pdbx_description
1 polymer ?
#
loop_
_entity_poly.entity_id
_entity_poly.type
_entity_poly.pdbx_seq_one_letter_code
_entity_poly.pdbx_strand_id
1 'polypeptide(L)'
;MDLYSELTAKYQTVPAIATEIINLEAILNLPKPTEAFMSDIHGEYNAFQHVLRNGSGNVKSKIRSCFRDEMTEATLQRFAFLVYYPSERMAAIHREMAGDDLQQWYLTTFRRLIRLLAFTATKYTRSKVRKAMAPEFVYITEELLYNDADTPDKLAYYWQIIRNLIVLEQADQWIAATCQTIQRLTVDHFHVVGDIYDRGPAPDQVVESLIRRDRRHSVDIQWGNHDILWIGGAAGSALCIANLVRISARYNNLSILEDVYGINLRHLARLAEQYYQDNPAFSPKMDRSDRPITEAERLQITQIH
;
A
#
# COMPACT_ATOMS: atom_id res chain seq x y z
N MET A 1 -6.92 35.72 11.63
CA MET A 1 -8.06 35.48 10.72
C MET A 1 -8.81 34.31 11.33
N ASP A 2 -10.12 34.43 11.53
CA ASP A 2 -10.87 33.47 12.34
C ASP A 2 -11.08 32.17 11.54
N LEU A 3 -10.90 30.99 12.14
CA LEU A 3 -11.00 29.69 11.43
C LEU A 3 -12.36 29.55 10.72
N TYR A 4 -13.41 30.10 11.33
CA TYR A 4 -14.75 30.16 10.78
C TYR A 4 -14.84 31.00 9.50
N SER A 5 -14.08 32.10 9.43
CA SER A 5 -14.02 32.97 8.25
C SER A 5 -13.30 32.29 7.08
N GLU A 6 -12.29 31.46 7.35
CA GLU A 6 -11.59 30.69 6.30
C GLU A 6 -12.44 29.53 5.76
N LEU A 7 -13.20 28.86 6.63
CA LEU A 7 -14.11 27.77 6.25
C LEU A 7 -15.30 28.26 5.42
N THR A 8 -15.82 29.45 5.72
CA THR A 8 -17.00 30.03 5.03
C THR A 8 -16.65 30.84 3.78
N ALA A 9 -15.37 31.16 3.57
CA ALA A 9 -14.90 31.99 2.44
C ALA A 9 -15.33 31.46 1.05
N LYS A 10 -15.47 30.14 0.90
CA LYS A 10 -15.86 29.52 -0.38
C LYS A 10 -17.37 29.48 -0.62
N TYR A 11 -18.18 29.80 0.39
CA TYR A 11 -19.63 29.59 0.41
C TYR A 11 -20.39 30.89 0.65
N GLN A 12 -19.91 31.99 0.05
CA GLN A 12 -20.48 33.32 0.27
C GLN A 12 -21.65 33.68 -0.67
N THR A 13 -21.96 32.83 -1.65
CA THR A 13 -23.05 33.08 -2.61
C THR A 13 -23.99 31.89 -2.69
N VAL A 14 -25.27 32.15 -2.99
CA VAL A 14 -26.28 31.10 -3.20
C VAL A 14 -25.82 30.10 -4.27
N PRO A 15 -25.25 30.50 -5.44
CA PRO A 15 -24.73 29.55 -6.42
C PRO A 15 -23.57 28.68 -5.91
N ALA A 16 -22.65 29.22 -5.11
CA ALA A 16 -21.53 28.45 -4.55
C ALA A 16 -22.01 27.40 -3.55
N ILE A 17 -22.95 27.79 -2.67
CA ILE A 17 -23.60 26.88 -1.72
C ILE A 17 -24.37 25.79 -2.49
N ALA A 18 -25.20 26.17 -3.46
CA ALA A 18 -25.99 25.23 -4.25
C ALA A 18 -25.12 24.23 -5.00
N THR A 19 -24.00 24.69 -5.57
CA THR A 19 -23.03 23.83 -6.26
C THR A 19 -22.42 22.80 -5.32
N GLU A 20 -22.05 23.19 -4.10
CA GLU A 20 -21.49 22.26 -3.13
C GLU A 20 -22.52 21.27 -2.60
N ILE A 21 -23.76 21.71 -2.35
CA ILE A 21 -24.87 20.81 -1.99
C ILE A 21 -25.07 19.77 -3.08
N ILE A 22 -25.19 20.19 -4.35
CA ILE A 22 -25.34 19.28 -5.49
C ILE A 22 -24.17 18.31 -5.57
N ASN A 23 -22.93 18.78 -5.37
CA ASN A 23 -21.73 17.94 -5.39
C ASN A 23 -21.75 16.89 -4.27
N LEU A 24 -22.08 17.28 -3.03
CA LEU A 24 -22.15 16.37 -1.89
C LEU A 24 -23.30 15.36 -2.03
N GLU A 25 -24.48 15.81 -2.46
CA GLU A 25 -25.62 14.94 -2.75
C GLU A 25 -25.28 13.93 -3.87
N ALA A 26 -24.61 14.37 -4.93
CA ALA A 26 -24.16 13.48 -6.00
C ALA A 26 -23.16 12.43 -5.47
N ILE A 27 -22.24 12.81 -4.57
CA ILE A 27 -21.30 11.89 -3.93
C ILE A 27 -22.03 10.88 -3.04
N LEU A 28 -23.02 11.31 -2.25
CA LEU A 28 -23.80 10.42 -1.38
C LEU A 28 -24.63 9.39 -2.16
N ASN A 29 -24.97 9.69 -3.42
CA ASN A 29 -25.67 8.77 -4.32
C ASN A 29 -24.75 7.75 -5.02
N LEU A 30 -23.43 7.84 -4.85
CA LEU A 30 -22.52 6.82 -5.35
C LEU A 30 -22.58 5.55 -4.49
N PRO A 31 -22.28 4.36 -5.06
CA PRO A 31 -22.14 3.14 -4.28
C PRO A 31 -21.13 3.32 -3.14
N LYS A 32 -21.44 2.74 -1.97
CA LYS A 32 -20.53 2.79 -0.81
C LYS A 32 -19.13 2.30 -1.24
N PRO A 33 -18.07 3.07 -0.95
CA PRO A 33 -16.71 2.64 -1.20
C PRO A 33 -16.34 1.38 -0.42
N THR A 34 -15.27 0.72 -0.86
CA THR A 34 -14.79 -0.49 -0.18
C THR A 34 -13.91 -0.08 0.99
N GLU A 35 -14.20 -0.62 2.16
CA GLU A 35 -13.43 -0.43 3.39
C GLU A 35 -12.71 -1.75 3.72
N ALA A 36 -11.47 -1.68 4.22
CA ALA A 36 -10.73 -2.83 4.68
C ALA A 36 -10.32 -2.65 6.14
N PHE A 37 -10.48 -3.71 6.93
CA PHE A 37 -10.07 -3.77 8.32
C PHE A 37 -8.83 -4.65 8.42
N MET A 38 -7.82 -4.18 9.15
CA MET A 38 -6.55 -4.87 9.35
C MET A 38 -6.23 -4.86 10.84
N SER A 39 -5.88 -6.01 11.40
CA SER A 39 -5.36 -6.15 12.77
C SER A 39 -4.08 -6.98 12.73
N ASP A 40 -3.37 -7.01 13.87
CA ASP A 40 -2.23 -7.91 14.10
C ASP A 40 -1.14 -7.80 13.02
N ILE A 41 -0.84 -6.56 12.58
CA ILE A 41 0.16 -6.34 11.53
C ILE A 41 1.56 -6.71 12.04
N HIS A 42 1.87 -6.35 13.29
CA HIS A 42 3.06 -6.80 14.01
C HIS A 42 4.35 -6.67 13.19
N GLY A 43 4.60 -5.54 12.54
CA GLY A 43 5.82 -5.32 11.76
C GLY A 43 6.01 -6.23 10.54
N GLU A 44 5.01 -7.04 10.16
CA GLU A 44 5.04 -7.93 8.99
C GLU A 44 4.80 -7.15 7.68
N TYR A 45 5.78 -6.31 7.35
CA TYR A 45 5.69 -5.35 6.25
C TYR A 45 5.37 -5.99 4.90
N ASN A 46 5.99 -7.11 4.56
CA ASN A 46 5.78 -7.77 3.27
C ASN A 46 4.35 -8.32 3.14
N ALA A 47 3.82 -8.93 4.19
CA ALA A 47 2.44 -9.41 4.23
C ALA A 47 1.47 -8.24 4.14
N PHE A 48 1.70 -7.18 4.93
CA PHE A 48 0.93 -5.95 4.89
C PHE A 48 0.88 -5.33 3.47
N GLN A 49 2.05 -5.17 2.83
CA GLN A 49 2.15 -4.68 1.45
C GLN A 49 1.39 -5.56 0.46
N HIS A 50 1.45 -6.89 0.62
CA HIS A 50 0.69 -7.81 -0.22
C HIS A 50 -0.82 -7.58 -0.08
N VAL A 51 -1.33 -7.40 1.13
CA VAL A 51 -2.76 -7.14 1.37
C VAL A 51 -3.18 -5.79 0.78
N LEU A 52 -2.33 -4.75 0.87
CA LEU A 52 -2.57 -3.47 0.21
C LEU A 52 -2.69 -3.62 -1.32
N ARG A 53 -1.76 -4.37 -1.93
CA ARG A 53 -1.72 -4.58 -3.39
C ARG A 53 -2.86 -5.44 -3.90
N ASN A 54 -3.26 -6.46 -3.14
CA ASN A 54 -4.35 -7.36 -3.55
C ASN A 54 -5.75 -6.85 -3.15
N GLY A 55 -5.81 -5.81 -2.30
CA GLY A 55 -7.05 -5.24 -1.78
C GLY A 55 -7.87 -6.23 -0.94
N SER A 56 -7.21 -7.06 -0.12
CA SER A 56 -7.78 -8.24 0.54
C SER A 56 -8.51 -9.18 -0.44
N GLY A 57 -7.93 -9.38 -1.62
CA GLY A 57 -8.48 -10.22 -2.69
C GLY A 57 -9.52 -9.55 -3.60
N ASN A 58 -9.95 -8.31 -3.29
CA ASN A 58 -10.93 -7.59 -4.11
C ASN A 58 -10.42 -7.32 -5.53
N VAL A 59 -9.11 -7.11 -5.72
CA VAL A 59 -8.55 -6.90 -7.06
C VAL A 59 -8.77 -8.15 -7.93
N LYS A 60 -8.48 -9.35 -7.42
CA LYS A 60 -8.73 -10.61 -8.16
C LYS A 60 -10.22 -10.75 -8.49
N SER A 61 -11.09 -10.42 -7.53
CA SER A 61 -12.55 -10.46 -7.73
C SER A 61 -12.97 -9.54 -8.87
N LYS A 62 -12.51 -8.27 -8.89
CA LYS A 62 -12.79 -7.31 -9.96
C LYS A 62 -12.26 -7.75 -11.32
N ILE A 63 -11.04 -8.29 -11.37
CA ILE A 63 -10.45 -8.86 -12.59
C ILE A 63 -11.35 -9.99 -13.12
N ARG A 64 -11.77 -10.90 -12.25
CA ARG A 64 -12.67 -12.00 -12.64
C ARG A 64 -14.01 -11.47 -13.13
N SER A 65 -14.62 -10.48 -12.46
CA SER A 65 -15.87 -9.86 -12.93
C SER A 65 -15.72 -9.20 -14.31
N CYS A 66 -14.57 -8.60 -14.60
CA CYS A 66 -14.33 -7.95 -15.89
C CYS A 66 -14.08 -8.94 -17.03
N PHE A 67 -13.39 -10.05 -16.77
CA PHE A 67 -12.77 -10.86 -17.84
C PHE A 67 -13.06 -12.36 -17.78
N ARG A 68 -13.93 -12.82 -16.88
CA ARG A 68 -14.22 -14.26 -16.69
C ARG A 68 -14.63 -15.01 -17.97
N ASP A 69 -15.29 -14.32 -18.89
CA ASP A 69 -15.81 -14.94 -20.13
C ASP A 69 -14.84 -14.76 -21.31
N GLU A 70 -13.70 -14.10 -21.09
CA GLU A 70 -12.70 -13.78 -22.11
C GLU A 70 -11.32 -14.39 -21.83
N MET A 71 -11.03 -14.71 -20.57
CA MET A 71 -9.71 -15.15 -20.11
C MET A 71 -9.79 -16.46 -19.33
N THR A 72 -8.84 -17.36 -19.57
CA THR A 72 -8.63 -18.55 -18.75
C THR A 72 -8.17 -18.19 -17.34
N GLU A 73 -8.39 -19.06 -16.36
CA GLU A 73 -7.94 -18.81 -14.96
C GLU A 73 -6.43 -18.54 -14.87
N ALA A 74 -5.62 -19.26 -15.65
CA ALA A 74 -4.17 -19.02 -15.72
C ALA A 74 -3.86 -17.59 -16.22
N THR A 75 -4.63 -17.09 -17.18
CA THR A 75 -4.44 -15.73 -17.72
C THR A 75 -4.95 -14.68 -16.73
N LEU A 76 -6.07 -14.93 -16.05
CA LEU A 76 -6.57 -14.07 -14.96
C LEU A 76 -5.54 -13.96 -13.84
N GLN A 77 -4.93 -15.08 -13.44
CA GLN A 77 -3.90 -15.10 -12.40
C GLN A 77 -2.64 -14.33 -12.80
N ARG A 78 -2.17 -14.49 -14.05
CA ARG A 78 -1.04 -13.69 -14.58
C ARG A 78 -1.37 -12.20 -14.61
N PHE A 79 -2.59 -11.83 -14.98
CA PHE A 79 -3.01 -10.44 -14.99
C PHE A 79 -3.17 -9.86 -13.57
N ALA A 80 -3.70 -10.64 -12.63
CA ALA A 80 -3.72 -10.25 -11.21
C ALA A 80 -2.30 -10.04 -10.66
N PHE A 81 -1.35 -10.92 -11.01
CA PHE A 81 0.05 -10.74 -10.62
C PHE A 81 0.67 -9.46 -11.19
N LEU A 82 0.37 -9.11 -12.45
CA LEU A 82 0.78 -7.81 -13.02
C LEU A 82 0.20 -6.63 -12.21
N VAL A 83 -1.07 -6.71 -11.80
CA VAL A 83 -1.67 -5.65 -11.00
C VAL A 83 -1.03 -5.58 -9.62
N TYR A 84 -0.67 -6.70 -8.99
CA TYR A 84 -0.06 -6.72 -7.65
C TYR A 84 1.40 -6.27 -7.66
N TYR A 85 2.17 -6.77 -8.63
CA TYR A 85 3.63 -6.68 -8.71
C TYR A 85 4.03 -6.25 -10.12
N PRO A 86 3.68 -5.00 -10.53
CA PRO A 86 3.89 -4.56 -11.90
C PRO A 86 5.35 -4.59 -12.29
N SER A 87 6.24 -4.07 -11.45
CA SER A 87 7.69 -4.00 -11.73
C SER A 87 8.30 -5.39 -11.89
N GLU A 88 7.97 -6.32 -10.99
CA GLU A 88 8.47 -7.69 -11.02
C GLU A 88 7.94 -8.46 -12.24
N ARG A 89 6.65 -8.25 -12.59
CA ARG A 89 6.08 -8.88 -13.78
C ARG A 89 6.66 -8.30 -15.06
N MET A 90 6.86 -6.98 -15.14
CA MET A 90 7.52 -6.34 -16.28
C MET A 90 8.93 -6.89 -16.50
N ALA A 91 9.73 -6.99 -15.42
CA ALA A 91 11.08 -7.54 -15.51
C ALA A 91 11.11 -9.02 -15.97
N ALA A 92 10.06 -9.79 -15.70
CA ALA A 92 9.90 -11.13 -16.27
C ALA A 92 9.55 -11.07 -17.77
N ILE A 93 8.60 -10.21 -18.17
CA ILE A 93 8.19 -10.05 -19.57
C ILE A 93 9.37 -9.62 -20.46
N HIS A 94 10.19 -8.66 -20.01
CA HIS A 94 11.38 -8.21 -20.76
C HIS A 94 12.46 -9.30 -20.92
N ARG A 95 12.45 -10.33 -20.07
CA ARG A 95 13.33 -11.51 -20.23
C ARG A 95 12.73 -12.57 -21.15
N GLU A 96 11.40 -12.64 -21.23
CA GLU A 96 10.65 -13.64 -21.98
C GLU A 96 10.36 -13.22 -23.42
N MET A 97 10.23 -11.91 -23.69
CA MET A 97 9.68 -11.36 -24.93
C MET A 97 10.47 -10.13 -25.42
N ALA A 98 10.54 -9.94 -26.74
CA ALA A 98 11.16 -8.78 -27.37
C ALA A 98 10.48 -8.45 -28.72
N GLY A 99 10.79 -7.28 -29.30
CA GLY A 99 10.30 -6.89 -30.62
C GLY A 99 8.77 -6.83 -30.72
N ASP A 100 8.22 -7.37 -31.80
CA ASP A 100 6.78 -7.33 -32.11
C ASP A 100 5.93 -8.02 -31.04
N ASP A 101 6.43 -9.10 -30.42
CA ASP A 101 5.72 -9.80 -29.36
C ASP A 101 5.55 -8.92 -28.11
N LEU A 102 6.59 -8.16 -27.75
CA LEU A 102 6.53 -7.21 -26.64
C LEU A 102 5.58 -6.05 -26.96
N GLN A 103 5.58 -5.54 -28.20
CA GLN A 103 4.63 -4.52 -28.63
C GLN A 103 3.18 -5.02 -28.53
N GLN A 104 2.90 -6.23 -29.01
CA GLN A 104 1.58 -6.83 -28.93
C GLN A 104 1.14 -7.07 -27.47
N TRP A 105 2.09 -7.43 -26.60
CA TRP A 105 1.85 -7.54 -25.17
C TRP A 105 1.46 -6.20 -24.54
N TYR A 106 2.14 -5.11 -24.88
CA TYR A 106 1.74 -3.76 -24.44
C TYR A 106 0.32 -3.44 -24.90
N LEU A 107 0.02 -3.52 -26.20
CA LEU A 107 -1.31 -3.18 -26.73
C LEU A 107 -2.43 -3.94 -26.00
N THR A 108 -2.20 -5.22 -25.74
CA THR A 108 -3.15 -6.08 -25.01
C THR A 108 -3.29 -5.65 -23.54
N THR A 109 -2.17 -5.35 -22.89
CA THR A 109 -2.12 -4.97 -21.47
C THR A 109 -2.75 -3.61 -21.23
N PHE A 110 -2.49 -2.62 -22.09
CA PHE A 110 -3.12 -1.31 -22.06
C PHE A 110 -4.65 -1.41 -22.09
N ARG A 111 -5.21 -2.13 -23.09
CA ARG A 111 -6.67 -2.35 -23.18
C ARG A 111 -7.25 -2.93 -21.90
N ARG A 112 -6.60 -3.96 -21.35
CA ARG A 112 -7.07 -4.66 -20.13
C ARG A 112 -7.00 -3.75 -18.91
N LEU A 113 -5.90 -3.00 -18.74
CA LEU A 113 -5.75 -2.08 -17.62
C LEU A 113 -6.75 -0.93 -17.67
N ILE A 114 -6.98 -0.34 -18.85
CA ILE A 114 -7.96 0.74 -19.03
C ILE A 114 -9.36 0.24 -18.68
N ARG A 115 -9.74 -0.94 -19.17
CA ARG A 115 -11.04 -1.54 -18.86
C ARG A 115 -11.19 -1.88 -17.37
N LEU A 116 -10.15 -2.42 -16.74
CA LEU A 116 -10.16 -2.71 -15.30
C LEU A 116 -10.23 -1.42 -14.46
N LEU A 117 -9.51 -0.38 -14.89
CA LEU A 117 -9.55 0.94 -14.27
C LEU A 117 -10.95 1.55 -14.38
N ALA A 118 -11.56 1.53 -15.56
CA ALA A 118 -12.93 1.98 -15.78
C ALA A 118 -13.91 1.28 -14.85
N PHE A 119 -13.84 -0.05 -14.78
CA PHE A 119 -14.68 -0.85 -13.89
C PHE A 119 -14.47 -0.49 -12.42
N THR A 120 -13.22 -0.28 -11.99
CA THR A 120 -12.88 0.07 -10.61
C THR A 120 -13.30 1.51 -10.26
N ALA A 121 -13.29 2.40 -11.25
CA ALA A 121 -13.63 3.82 -11.12
C ALA A 121 -15.13 4.10 -10.99
N THR A 122 -16.01 3.16 -11.39
CA THR A 122 -17.48 3.33 -11.42
C THR A 122 -18.11 3.85 -10.12
N LYS A 123 -17.52 3.53 -8.95
CA LYS A 123 -18.01 3.95 -7.63
C LYS A 123 -17.47 5.30 -7.15
N TYR A 124 -16.76 6.04 -8.01
CA TYR A 124 -16.06 7.27 -7.63
C TYR A 124 -16.34 8.41 -8.61
N THR A 125 -16.26 9.65 -8.10
CA THR A 125 -16.27 10.84 -8.95
C THR A 125 -15.01 10.93 -9.82
N ARG A 126 -15.11 11.62 -10.96
CA ARG A 126 -13.94 11.91 -11.81
C ARG A 126 -12.81 12.60 -11.04
N SER A 127 -13.15 13.54 -10.15
CA SER A 127 -12.17 14.22 -9.30
C SER A 127 -11.39 13.25 -8.40
N LYS A 128 -12.06 12.25 -7.80
CA LYS A 128 -11.42 11.24 -6.95
C LYS A 128 -10.51 10.31 -7.76
N VAL A 129 -10.97 9.88 -8.94
CA VAL A 129 -10.20 9.05 -9.88
C VAL A 129 -8.97 9.80 -10.38
N ARG A 130 -9.11 11.06 -10.82
CA ARG A 130 -8.01 11.93 -11.24
C ARG A 130 -6.97 12.09 -10.14
N LYS A 131 -7.41 12.33 -8.90
CA LYS A 131 -6.49 12.40 -7.76
C LYS A 131 -5.76 11.08 -7.60
N ALA A 132 -6.42 9.92 -7.72
CA ALA A 132 -5.80 8.60 -7.54
C ALA A 132 -4.66 8.28 -8.52
N MET A 133 -4.64 8.89 -9.70
CA MET A 133 -3.62 8.69 -10.74
C MET A 133 -2.27 9.33 -10.38
N ALA A 134 -1.21 8.81 -11.00
CA ALA A 134 0.11 9.43 -10.98
C ALA A 134 0.07 10.78 -11.74
N PRO A 135 0.58 11.89 -11.17
CA PRO A 135 0.48 13.24 -11.75
C PRO A 135 0.91 13.33 -13.23
N GLU A 136 2.00 12.66 -13.56
CA GLU A 136 2.62 12.61 -14.89
C GLU A 136 1.74 11.93 -15.96
N PHE A 137 0.81 11.05 -15.55
CA PHE A 137 -0.05 10.28 -16.45
C PHE A 137 -1.54 10.63 -16.35
N VAL A 138 -1.92 11.66 -15.57
CA VAL A 138 -3.33 12.04 -15.40
C VAL A 138 -4.01 12.29 -16.74
N TYR A 139 -3.45 13.21 -17.53
CA TYR A 139 -4.04 13.60 -18.82
C TYR A 139 -4.19 12.39 -19.76
N ILE A 140 -3.11 11.63 -19.93
CA ILE A 140 -3.07 10.47 -20.82
C ILE A 140 -4.09 9.41 -20.39
N THR A 141 -4.15 9.13 -19.09
CA THR A 141 -5.07 8.12 -18.56
C THR A 141 -6.52 8.58 -18.67
N GLU A 142 -6.83 9.86 -18.46
CA GLU A 142 -8.19 10.40 -18.67
C GLU A 142 -8.62 10.31 -20.13
N GLU A 143 -7.74 10.68 -21.08
CA GLU A 143 -8.01 10.52 -22.53
C GLU A 143 -8.28 9.06 -22.89
N LEU A 144 -7.54 8.12 -22.31
CA LEU A 144 -7.75 6.69 -22.56
C LEU A 144 -9.01 6.14 -21.86
N LEU A 145 -9.44 6.75 -20.75
CA LEU A 145 -10.54 6.26 -19.92
C LEU A 145 -11.91 6.78 -20.37
N TYR A 146 -11.98 8.03 -20.83
CA TYR A 146 -13.24 8.73 -21.12
C TYR A 146 -13.49 8.96 -22.60
N ASN A 147 -12.58 8.54 -23.47
CA ASN A 147 -12.80 8.63 -24.90
C ASN A 147 -13.69 7.48 -25.38
N ASP A 148 -14.92 7.83 -25.75
CA ASP A 148 -15.84 6.93 -26.46
C ASP A 148 -15.30 6.69 -27.88
N ALA A 149 -14.55 5.59 -28.05
CA ALA A 149 -13.92 5.18 -29.31
C ALA A 149 -14.91 4.64 -30.36
N ASP A 150 -16.12 5.21 -30.41
CA ASP A 150 -17.22 4.80 -31.29
C ASP A 150 -17.05 5.26 -32.73
N THR A 151 -16.16 6.24 -32.97
CA THR A 151 -15.83 6.71 -34.32
C THR A 151 -14.44 6.25 -34.75
N PRO A 152 -14.21 5.99 -36.05
CA PRO A 152 -12.89 5.61 -36.56
C PRO A 152 -11.78 6.58 -36.17
N ASP A 153 -12.05 7.90 -36.22
CA ASP A 153 -11.08 8.94 -35.87
C ASP A 153 -10.69 8.89 -34.38
N LYS A 154 -11.67 8.68 -33.49
CA LYS A 154 -11.42 8.55 -32.05
C LYS A 154 -10.68 7.27 -31.71
N LEU A 155 -11.00 6.17 -32.40
CA LEU A 155 -10.28 4.91 -32.27
C LEU A 155 -8.82 5.05 -32.74
N ALA A 156 -8.58 5.73 -33.87
CA ALA A 156 -7.24 6.01 -34.35
C ALA A 156 -6.45 6.89 -33.37
N TYR A 157 -7.09 7.93 -32.81
CA TYR A 157 -6.51 8.78 -31.77
C TYR A 157 -6.14 7.98 -30.51
N TYR A 158 -7.04 7.11 -30.02
CA TYR A 158 -6.78 6.21 -28.89
C TYR A 158 -5.54 5.33 -29.13
N TRP A 159 -5.43 4.71 -30.32
CA TRP A 159 -4.27 3.90 -30.68
C TRP A 159 -2.98 4.71 -30.80
N GLN A 160 -3.08 5.96 -31.26
CA GLN A 160 -1.93 6.83 -31.38
C GLN A 160 -1.33 7.17 -30.00
N ILE A 161 -2.15 7.40 -28.99
CA ILE A 161 -1.67 7.62 -27.61
C ILE A 161 -0.87 6.41 -27.12
N ILE A 162 -1.42 5.21 -27.26
CA ILE A 162 -0.75 3.99 -26.80
C ILE A 162 0.57 3.76 -27.57
N ARG A 163 0.57 3.98 -28.89
CA ARG A 163 1.80 3.89 -29.69
C ARG A 163 2.85 4.89 -29.25
N ASN A 164 2.46 6.13 -28.97
CA ASN A 164 3.38 7.16 -28.47
C ASN A 164 3.98 6.76 -27.12
N LEU A 165 3.20 6.18 -26.20
CA LEU A 165 3.74 5.68 -24.93
C LEU A 165 4.80 4.58 -25.13
N ILE A 166 4.61 3.70 -26.11
CA ILE A 166 5.57 2.64 -26.43
C ILE A 166 6.84 3.23 -27.06
N VAL A 167 6.69 4.08 -28.08
CA VAL A 167 7.82 4.68 -28.82
C VAL A 167 8.66 5.61 -27.93
N LEU A 168 8.03 6.29 -26.97
CA LEU A 168 8.70 7.16 -26.00
C LEU A 168 9.20 6.41 -24.75
N GLU A 169 9.14 5.07 -24.75
CA GLU A 169 9.61 4.21 -23.66
C GLU A 169 8.94 4.50 -22.30
N GLN A 170 7.69 5.00 -22.32
CA GLN A 170 6.90 5.30 -21.13
C GLN A 170 5.91 4.19 -20.76
N ALA A 171 5.84 3.12 -21.56
CA ALA A 171 4.86 2.05 -21.40
C ALA A 171 4.92 1.39 -20.00
N ASP A 172 6.11 1.06 -19.51
CA ASP A 172 6.31 0.40 -18.22
C ASP A 172 5.85 1.28 -17.05
N GLN A 173 6.23 2.56 -17.09
CA GLN A 173 5.89 3.53 -16.07
C GLN A 173 4.38 3.75 -16.03
N TRP A 174 3.75 3.88 -17.20
CA TRP A 174 2.30 4.02 -17.29
C TRP A 174 1.57 2.77 -16.78
N ILE A 175 2.05 1.57 -17.11
CA ILE A 175 1.49 0.29 -16.62
C ILE A 175 1.58 0.24 -15.09
N ALA A 176 2.75 0.52 -14.52
CA ALA A 176 2.96 0.50 -13.07
C ALA A 176 2.06 1.53 -12.36
N ALA A 177 2.01 2.76 -12.87
CA ALA A 177 1.15 3.82 -12.34
C ALA A 177 -0.34 3.46 -12.40
N THR A 178 -0.77 2.83 -13.50
CA THR A 178 -2.16 2.39 -13.67
C THR A 178 -2.51 1.24 -12.72
N CYS A 179 -1.62 0.26 -12.55
CA CYS A 179 -1.78 -0.79 -11.55
C CYS A 179 -1.92 -0.21 -10.14
N GLN A 180 -1.04 0.72 -9.74
CA GLN A 180 -1.12 1.40 -8.44
C GLN A 180 -2.44 2.18 -8.28
N THR A 181 -2.91 2.84 -9.34
CA THR A 181 -4.21 3.53 -9.35
C THR A 181 -5.36 2.54 -9.11
N ILE A 182 -5.34 1.38 -9.77
CA ILE A 182 -6.34 0.31 -9.59
C ILE A 182 -6.31 -0.24 -8.16
N GLN A 183 -5.12 -0.51 -7.62
CA GLN A 183 -4.94 -0.96 -6.23
C GLN A 183 -5.58 0.07 -5.26
N ARG A 184 -5.26 1.35 -5.46
CA ARG A 184 -5.76 2.46 -4.65
C ARG A 184 -7.27 2.63 -4.72
N LEU A 185 -7.87 2.51 -5.92
CA LEU A 185 -9.32 2.63 -6.10
C LEU A 185 -10.05 1.36 -5.66
N THR A 186 -9.36 0.22 -5.53
CA THR A 186 -10.02 -1.02 -5.12
C THR A 186 -10.50 -0.95 -3.68
N VAL A 187 -9.62 -0.54 -2.75
CA VAL A 187 -9.95 -0.30 -1.35
C VAL A 187 -9.78 1.18 -1.03
N ASP A 188 -10.87 1.80 -0.63
CA ASP A 188 -10.95 3.23 -0.40
C ASP A 188 -10.38 3.60 0.97
N HIS A 189 -10.96 3.02 2.02
CA HIS A 189 -10.57 3.27 3.41
C HIS A 189 -9.91 2.05 4.03
N PHE A 190 -8.88 2.28 4.83
CA PHE A 190 -8.25 1.25 5.65
C PHE A 190 -8.42 1.60 7.13
N HIS A 191 -9.00 0.69 7.88
CA HIS A 191 -9.15 0.75 9.32
C HIS A 191 -8.07 -0.15 9.93
N VAL A 192 -7.03 0.44 10.51
CA VAL A 192 -6.00 -0.31 11.23
C VAL A 192 -6.43 -0.45 12.68
N VAL A 193 -6.76 -1.67 13.08
CA VAL A 193 -7.22 -2.05 14.41
C VAL A 193 -6.02 -2.59 15.19
N GLY A 194 -5.10 -1.66 15.49
CA GLY A 194 -4.00 -1.85 16.42
C GLY A 194 -2.92 -2.83 15.98
N ASP A 195 -1.95 -2.93 16.87
CA ASP A 195 -0.84 -3.88 16.84
C ASP A 195 -0.05 -3.79 15.52
N ILE A 196 0.36 -2.57 15.19
CA ILE A 196 1.31 -2.28 14.12
C ILE A 196 2.71 -2.72 14.53
N TYR A 197 3.07 -2.47 15.79
CA TYR A 197 4.38 -2.77 16.34
C TYR A 197 4.47 -4.17 16.99
N ASP A 198 5.70 -4.54 17.32
CA ASP A 198 6.15 -5.80 17.91
C ASP A 198 6.10 -7.04 17.00
N ARG A 199 6.91 -8.04 17.34
CA ARG A 199 7.08 -9.37 16.71
C ARG A 199 7.71 -9.43 15.32
N GLY A 200 7.33 -8.57 14.38
CA GLY A 200 7.92 -8.55 13.04
C GLY A 200 9.02 -7.49 12.90
N PRO A 201 9.83 -7.58 11.83
CA PRO A 201 11.11 -6.87 11.74
C PRO A 201 11.01 -5.43 11.24
N ALA A 202 9.88 -5.01 10.66
CA ALA A 202 9.79 -3.73 9.93
C ALA A 202 8.50 -2.90 10.21
N PRO A 203 8.15 -2.63 11.49
CA PRO A 203 6.99 -1.81 11.82
C PRO A 203 7.13 -0.35 11.35
N ASP A 204 8.37 0.18 11.28
CA ASP A 204 8.68 1.50 10.73
C ASP A 204 8.24 1.63 9.26
N GLN A 205 8.46 0.60 8.46
CA GLN A 205 8.06 0.59 7.05
C GLN A 205 6.53 0.49 6.89
N VAL A 206 5.85 -0.20 7.81
CA VAL A 206 4.39 -0.23 7.87
C VAL A 206 3.85 1.17 8.15
N VAL A 207 4.37 1.86 9.17
CA VAL A 207 3.97 3.22 9.53
C VAL A 207 4.22 4.19 8.37
N GLU A 208 5.40 4.15 7.76
CA GLU A 208 5.74 4.99 6.60
C GLU A 208 4.77 4.76 5.43
N SER A 209 4.37 3.51 5.20
CA SER A 209 3.39 3.16 4.16
C SER A 209 1.99 3.71 4.47
N LEU A 210 1.56 3.63 5.73
CA LEU A 210 0.29 4.20 6.18
C LEU A 210 0.31 5.73 6.02
N ILE A 211 1.39 6.42 6.41
CA ILE A 211 1.55 7.87 6.27
C ILE A 211 1.49 8.30 4.79
N ARG A 212 2.21 7.60 3.91
CA ARG A 212 2.18 7.89 2.46
C ARG A 212 0.77 7.76 1.89
N ARG A 213 0.00 6.80 2.40
CA ARG A 213 -1.38 6.56 1.99
C ARG A 213 -2.34 7.60 2.56
N ASP A 214 -2.13 8.03 3.79
CA ASP A 214 -3.01 8.94 4.53
C ASP A 214 -2.97 10.42 4.10
N ARG A 215 -2.06 10.81 3.20
CA ARG A 215 -2.08 12.16 2.58
C ARG A 215 -3.41 12.54 1.89
N ARG A 216 -4.40 11.64 1.86
CA ARG A 216 -5.75 11.87 1.34
C ARG A 216 -6.88 11.42 2.30
N HIS A 217 -6.61 11.30 3.60
CA HIS A 217 -7.58 10.91 4.65
C HIS A 217 -8.28 9.59 4.31
N SER A 218 -7.49 8.53 4.18
CA SER A 218 -7.98 7.22 3.73
C SER A 218 -7.53 6.07 4.63
N VAL A 219 -7.01 6.43 5.79
CA VAL A 219 -6.55 5.53 6.84
C VAL A 219 -7.00 6.09 8.17
N ASP A 220 -7.54 5.23 9.03
CA ASP A 220 -7.72 5.50 10.45
C ASP A 220 -7.05 4.39 11.27
N ILE A 221 -6.65 4.75 12.48
CA ILE A 221 -5.91 3.85 13.38
C ILE A 221 -6.59 3.86 14.73
N GLN A 222 -7.00 2.68 15.19
CA GLN A 222 -7.23 2.40 16.60
C GLN A 222 -5.95 1.81 17.17
N TRP A 223 -5.38 2.43 18.19
CA TRP A 223 -4.12 1.95 18.78
C TRP A 223 -4.32 0.66 19.57
N GLY A 224 -3.48 -0.34 19.30
CA GLY A 224 -3.40 -1.58 20.05
C GLY A 224 -2.53 -1.43 21.30
N ASN A 225 -2.53 -2.46 22.14
CA ASN A 225 -1.70 -2.46 23.34
C ASN A 225 -0.21 -2.42 23.00
N HIS A 226 0.20 -3.08 21.91
CA HIS A 226 1.60 -3.04 21.46
C HIS A 226 1.98 -1.63 21.01
N ASP A 227 1.12 -0.94 20.26
CA ASP A 227 1.40 0.43 19.82
C ASP A 227 1.50 1.41 21.00
N ILE A 228 0.62 1.28 22.00
CA ILE A 228 0.66 2.12 23.20
C ILE A 228 1.95 1.91 23.99
N LEU A 229 2.53 0.70 24.01
CA LEU A 229 3.83 0.48 24.63
C LEU A 229 4.94 1.29 23.93
N TRP A 230 4.94 1.32 22.60
CA TRP A 230 5.90 2.10 21.82
C TRP A 230 5.69 3.60 21.98
N ILE A 231 4.45 4.08 21.93
CA ILE A 231 4.09 5.48 22.16
C ILE A 231 4.50 5.91 23.58
N GLY A 232 4.21 5.09 24.59
CA GLY A 232 4.60 5.34 25.98
C GLY A 232 6.12 5.35 26.18
N GLY A 233 6.83 4.47 25.46
CA GLY A 233 8.29 4.45 25.44
C GLY A 233 8.88 5.73 24.85
N ALA A 234 8.35 6.18 23.71
CA ALA A 234 8.72 7.45 23.08
C ALA A 234 8.39 8.67 23.95
N ALA A 235 7.34 8.60 24.77
CA ALA A 235 6.97 9.63 25.74
C ALA A 235 7.85 9.62 27.02
N GLY A 236 8.79 8.67 27.15
CA GLY A 236 9.74 8.61 28.26
C GLY A 236 9.33 7.73 29.44
N SER A 237 8.29 6.90 29.31
CA SER A 237 7.89 5.97 30.37
C SER A 237 8.92 4.85 30.52
N ALA A 238 9.65 4.84 31.63
CA ALA A 238 10.64 3.79 31.92
C ALA A 238 10.05 2.37 31.94
N LEU A 239 8.80 2.22 32.40
CA LEU A 239 8.09 0.94 32.39
C LEU A 239 7.78 0.46 30.97
N CYS A 240 7.35 1.37 30.10
CA CYS A 240 7.10 1.06 28.69
C CYS A 240 8.41 0.71 27.98
N ILE A 241 9.48 1.48 28.20
CA ILE A 241 10.82 1.21 27.64
C ILE A 241 11.32 -0.18 28.06
N ALA A 242 11.27 -0.50 29.36
CA ALA A 242 11.70 -1.79 29.87
C ALA A 242 10.88 -2.94 29.25
N ASN A 243 9.56 -2.80 29.17
CA ASN A 243 8.72 -3.83 28.58
C ASN A 243 8.91 -3.97 27.06
N LEU A 244 9.15 -2.86 26.35
CA LEU A 244 9.45 -2.84 24.92
C LEU A 244 10.77 -3.57 24.65
N VAL A 245 11.86 -3.26 25.36
CA VAL A 245 13.14 -3.96 25.22
C VAL A 245 12.98 -5.46 25.49
N ARG A 246 12.23 -5.81 26.55
CA ARG A 246 11.90 -7.19 26.91
C ARG A 246 11.17 -7.92 25.77
N ILE A 247 10.17 -7.27 25.14
CA ILE A 247 9.41 -7.84 24.01
C ILE A 247 10.30 -7.95 22.77
N SER A 248 11.09 -6.91 22.44
CA SER A 248 12.04 -6.93 21.34
C SER A 248 13.06 -8.07 21.50
N ALA A 249 13.61 -8.28 22.69
CA ALA A 249 14.50 -9.42 22.95
C ALA A 249 13.76 -10.77 22.78
N ARG A 250 12.54 -10.87 23.32
CA ARG A 250 11.74 -12.10 23.23
C ARG A 250 11.42 -12.53 21.80
N TYR A 251 11.26 -11.59 20.86
CA TYR A 251 10.92 -11.87 19.46
C TYR A 251 12.08 -11.56 18.50
N ASN A 252 13.32 -11.52 18.99
CA ASN A 252 14.52 -11.31 18.15
C ASN A 252 14.46 -10.02 17.29
N ASN A 253 13.91 -8.95 17.83
CA ASN A 253 13.71 -7.66 17.16
C ASN A 253 14.47 -6.50 17.82
N LEU A 254 15.59 -6.79 18.50
CA LEU A 254 16.44 -5.75 19.07
C LEU A 254 17.07 -4.86 17.98
N SER A 255 17.26 -5.39 16.76
CA SER A 255 17.74 -4.64 15.61
C SER A 255 16.86 -3.43 15.28
N ILE A 256 15.55 -3.46 15.56
CA ILE A 256 14.68 -2.29 15.37
C ILE A 256 15.18 -1.11 16.23
N LEU A 257 15.59 -1.38 17.46
CA LEU A 257 16.09 -0.34 18.36
C LEU A 257 17.42 0.22 17.87
N GLU A 258 18.34 -0.64 17.44
CA GLU A 258 19.69 -0.26 17.04
C GLU A 258 19.73 0.37 15.63
N ASP A 259 19.17 -0.33 14.63
CA ASP A 259 19.32 0.01 13.22
C ASP A 259 18.32 1.08 12.77
N VAL A 260 17.09 1.04 13.28
CA VAL A 260 16.02 1.98 12.88
C VAL A 260 16.00 3.21 13.77
N TYR A 261 16.01 3.01 15.09
CA TYR A 261 15.92 4.10 16.06
C TYR A 261 17.27 4.63 16.57
N GLY A 262 18.40 3.97 16.22
CA GLY A 262 19.74 4.44 16.62
C GLY A 262 20.04 4.31 18.12
N ILE A 263 19.29 3.47 18.84
CA ILE A 263 19.45 3.26 20.28
C ILE A 263 20.58 2.27 20.52
N ASN A 264 21.67 2.74 21.12
CA ASN A 264 22.82 1.90 21.41
C ASN A 264 22.56 0.97 22.60
N LEU A 265 22.47 -0.35 22.36
CA LEU A 265 22.22 -1.35 23.40
C LEU A 265 23.49 -1.89 24.08
N ARG A 266 24.69 -1.44 23.68
CA ARG A 266 25.97 -1.97 24.18
C ARG A 266 26.12 -1.91 25.70
N HIS A 267 25.67 -0.82 26.31
CA HIS A 267 25.73 -0.69 27.77
C HIS A 267 24.80 -1.67 28.47
N LEU A 268 23.61 -1.90 27.90
CA LEU A 268 22.65 -2.87 28.41
C LEU A 268 23.18 -4.31 28.23
N ALA A 269 23.73 -4.64 27.06
CA ALA A 269 24.32 -5.94 26.79
C ALA A 269 25.47 -6.25 27.76
N ARG A 270 26.38 -5.30 28.02
CA ARG A 270 27.48 -5.49 28.98
C ARG A 270 26.99 -5.68 30.42
N LEU A 271 25.95 -4.95 30.81
CA LEU A 271 25.31 -5.15 32.11
C LEU A 271 24.72 -6.56 32.19
N ALA A 272 24.01 -6.98 31.15
CA ALA A 272 23.38 -8.27 31.08
C ALA A 272 24.39 -9.43 31.13
N GLU A 273 25.48 -9.34 30.36
CA GLU A 273 26.59 -10.31 30.37
C GLU A 273 27.25 -10.45 31.75
N GLN A 274 27.33 -9.35 32.50
CA GLN A 274 27.96 -9.35 33.82
C GLN A 274 27.09 -10.00 34.90
N TYR A 275 25.76 -9.82 34.84
CA TYR A 275 24.85 -10.16 35.95
C TYR A 275 23.87 -11.29 35.65
N TYR A 276 23.63 -11.63 34.38
CA TYR A 276 22.65 -12.65 33.98
C TYR A 276 23.32 -13.83 33.27
N GLN A 277 22.82 -15.04 33.55
CA GLN A 277 23.25 -16.29 32.95
C GLN A 277 22.28 -16.71 31.85
N ASP A 278 22.64 -17.72 31.07
CA ASP A 278 21.71 -18.33 30.12
C ASP A 278 20.46 -18.85 30.85
N ASN A 279 19.28 -18.49 30.34
CA ASN A 279 18.01 -18.96 30.85
C ASN A 279 17.13 -19.38 29.67
N PRO A 280 16.92 -20.69 29.45
CA PRO A 280 16.12 -21.19 28.34
C PRO A 280 14.70 -20.62 28.28
N ALA A 281 14.12 -20.21 29.41
CA ALA A 281 12.80 -19.59 29.43
C ALA A 281 12.78 -18.22 28.72
N PHE A 282 13.93 -17.54 28.69
CA PHE A 282 14.13 -16.21 28.12
C PHE A 282 14.74 -16.21 26.73
N SER A 283 15.13 -17.38 26.20
CA SER A 283 15.56 -17.51 24.82
C SER A 283 14.56 -16.88 23.83
N PRO A 284 15.05 -16.20 22.78
CA PRO A 284 14.18 -15.59 21.78
C PRO A 284 13.32 -16.66 21.10
N LYS A 285 12.07 -16.30 20.82
CA LYS A 285 11.20 -17.07 19.92
C LYS A 285 11.65 -16.76 18.50
N MET A 286 11.95 -17.81 17.74
CA MET A 286 12.34 -17.73 16.34
C MET A 286 11.20 -18.26 15.48
N ASP A 287 10.77 -17.48 14.50
CA ASP A 287 9.89 -17.93 13.44
C ASP A 287 10.69 -18.54 12.28
N ARG A 288 10.02 -19.33 11.43
CA ARG A 288 10.68 -20.03 10.31
C ARG A 288 11.28 -19.09 9.26
N SER A 289 10.78 -17.87 9.20
CA SER A 289 11.24 -16.80 8.30
C SER A 289 12.46 -16.05 8.84
N ASP A 290 12.80 -16.23 10.11
CA ASP A 290 13.85 -15.46 10.75
C ASP A 290 15.23 -15.89 10.26
N ARG A 291 16.12 -14.90 10.22
CA ARG A 291 17.54 -15.17 9.98
C ARG A 291 18.07 -16.09 11.09
N PRO A 292 18.82 -17.15 10.75
CA PRO A 292 19.51 -17.95 11.76
C PRO A 292 20.44 -17.08 12.61
N ILE A 293 20.32 -17.20 13.92
CA ILE A 293 21.21 -16.56 14.88
C ILE A 293 22.26 -17.55 15.39
N THR A 294 23.45 -17.05 15.64
CA THR A 294 24.54 -17.81 16.27
C THR A 294 24.20 -18.10 17.74
N GLU A 295 24.90 -19.06 18.32
CA GLU A 295 24.75 -19.37 19.76
C GLU A 295 25.13 -18.18 20.66
N ALA A 296 26.15 -17.41 20.26
CA ALA A 296 26.56 -16.21 20.98
C ALA A 296 25.49 -15.11 20.92
N GLU A 297 24.91 -14.85 19.74
CA GLU A 297 23.80 -13.90 19.59
C GLU A 297 22.58 -14.35 20.40
N ARG A 298 22.23 -15.64 20.34
CA ARG A 298 21.13 -16.20 21.15
C ARG A 298 21.37 -15.96 22.64
N LEU A 299 22.57 -16.28 23.14
CA LEU A 299 22.92 -16.08 24.54
C LEU A 299 22.81 -14.61 24.95
N GLN A 300 23.34 -13.69 24.14
CA GLN A 300 23.27 -12.27 24.42
C GLN A 300 21.82 -11.76 24.48
N ILE A 301 20.97 -12.17 23.54
CA ILE A 301 19.54 -11.83 23.55
C ILE A 301 18.85 -12.40 24.79
N THR A 302 19.17 -13.66 25.15
CA THR A 302 18.64 -14.30 26.37
C THR A 302 19.01 -13.54 27.64
N GLN A 303 20.23 -13.02 27.73
CA GLN A 303 20.69 -12.26 28.89
C GLN A 303 20.06 -10.87 28.96
N ILE A 304 19.76 -10.25 27.81
CA ILE A 304 19.09 -8.94 27.75
C ILE A 304 17.60 -9.04 28.16
N HIS A 305 16.95 -10.17 27.87
CA HIS A 305 15.53 -10.42 28.17
C HIS A 305 15.27 -10.62 29.67
#